data_AF-A0A1I3HAJ2-F1
#
_entry.id   AF-A0A1I3HAJ2-F1
#
_cell.length_a   1.000
_cell.length_b   1.000
_cell.length_c   1.000
_cell.angle_alpha   90.00
_cell.angle_beta   90.00
_cell.angle_gamma   90.00
#
_symmetry.space_group_name_H-M   'P 1'
#
loop_
_entity.id
_entity.type
_entity.pdbx_description
1 polymer ?
#
loop_
_entity_poly.entity_id
_entity_poly.type
_entity_poly.pdbx_seq_one_letter_code
_entity_poly.pdbx_strand_id
1 'polypeptide(L)'
;MLELKKSVNYALNHAIPWRASLQSKFPEDPRNALAVELLTRFSADADCMTEEQVAKLLPHFSWADEYWHTTLRTVVRRVGYQRTIRTFDDFVNTLVSYLQHVKAAA
;
A
#
# COMPACT_ATOMS: atom_id res chain seq x y z
N MET A 1 -12.90 8.56 7.03
CA MET A 1 -12.86 7.08 7.05
C MET A 1 -13.10 6.50 5.65
N LEU A 2 -14.25 6.76 5.01
CA LEU A 2 -14.53 6.24 3.66
C LEU A 2 -13.49 6.67 2.61
N GLU A 3 -13.12 7.95 2.59
CA GLU A 3 -12.12 8.48 1.63
C GLU A 3 -10.70 7.92 1.85
N LEU A 4 -10.34 7.64 3.10
CA LEU A 4 -9.08 6.96 3.42
C LEU A 4 -9.07 5.54 2.82
N LYS A 5 -10.13 4.76 3.07
CA LYS A 5 -10.26 3.40 2.53
C LYS A 5 -10.21 3.41 1.01
N LYS A 6 -10.96 4.31 0.35
CA LYS A 6 -10.94 4.51 -1.10
C LYS A 6 -9.54 4.86 -1.62
N SER A 7 -8.81 5.75 -0.94
CA SER A 7 -7.47 6.15 -1.36
C SER A 7 -6.49 4.97 -1.33
N VAL A 8 -6.50 4.18 -0.25
CA VAL A 8 -5.67 2.97 -0.12
C VAL A 8 -6.07 1.93 -1.16
N ASN A 9 -7.36 1.62 -1.26
CA ASN A 9 -7.90 0.65 -2.21
C ASN A 9 -7.56 1.02 -3.66
N TYR A 10 -7.74 2.29 -4.05
CA TYR A 10 -7.40 2.80 -5.37
C TYR A 10 -5.92 2.56 -5.71
N ALA A 11 -5.00 2.88 -4.79
CA ALA A 11 -3.58 2.71 -5.03
C ALA A 11 -3.19 1.23 -5.19
N LEU A 12 -3.78 0.34 -4.38
CA LEU A 12 -3.57 -1.11 -4.47
C LEU A 12 -4.08 -1.65 -5.81
N ASN A 13 -5.34 -1.34 -6.15
CA ASN A 13 -5.98 -1.80 -7.39
C ASN A 13 -5.28 -1.28 -8.64
N HIS A 14 -4.75 -0.06 -8.62
CA HIS A 14 -4.00 0.47 -9.75
C HIS A 14 -2.64 -0.21 -9.95
N ALA A 15 -2.03 -0.75 -8.88
CA ALA A 15 -0.74 -1.42 -8.95
C ALA A 15 -0.83 -2.89 -9.41
N ILE A 16 -1.97 -3.56 -9.23
CA ILE A 16 -2.19 -4.96 -9.65
C ILE A 16 -1.92 -5.15 -11.16
N PRO A 17 -2.60 -4.44 -12.10
CA PRO A 17 -2.38 -4.64 -13.53
C PRO A 17 -0.96 -4.22 -13.95
N TRP A 18 -0.38 -3.20 -13.31
CA TRP A 18 1.01 -2.82 -13.53
C TRP A 18 1.96 -3.97 -13.15
N ARG A 19 1.80 -4.60 -11.98
CA ARG A 19 2.60 -5.75 -11.57
C ARG A 19 2.39 -6.98 -12.45
N ALA A 20 1.15 -7.23 -12.88
CA ALA A 20 0.85 -8.31 -13.82
C ALA A 20 1.56 -8.11 -15.16
N SER A 21 1.59 -6.87 -15.67
CA SER A 21 2.34 -6.53 -16.89
C SER A 21 3.85 -6.77 -16.74
N LEU A 22 4.40 -6.45 -15.56
CA LEU A 22 5.81 -6.69 -15.26
C LEU A 22 6.12 -8.18 -15.14
N GLN A 23 5.23 -8.97 -14.53
CA GLN A 23 5.37 -10.43 -14.50
C GLN A 23 5.35 -11.03 -15.92
N SER A 24 4.47 -10.54 -16.80
CA SER A 24 4.46 -10.99 -18.20
C SER A 24 5.75 -10.63 -18.94
N LYS A 25 6.37 -9.49 -18.62
CA LYS A 25 7.60 -9.02 -19.26
C LYS A 25 8.86 -9.69 -18.69
N PHE A 26 8.85 -10.03 -17.41
CA PHE A 26 9.95 -10.61 -16.66
C PHE A 26 9.47 -11.85 -15.89
N PRO A 27 9.14 -12.95 -16.61
CA PRO A 27 8.53 -14.12 -16.01
C PRO A 27 9.40 -14.81 -14.95
N GLU A 28 10.72 -14.65 -15.05
CA GLU A 28 11.71 -15.20 -14.13
C GLU A 28 11.82 -14.45 -12.80
N ASP A 29 11.23 -13.25 -12.67
CA ASP A 29 11.22 -12.49 -11.41
C ASP A 29 10.00 -12.88 -10.55
N PRO A 30 10.15 -13.76 -9.54
CA PRO A 30 9.02 -14.23 -8.75
C PRO A 30 8.38 -13.13 -7.89
N ARG A 31 9.04 -11.97 -7.76
CA ARG A 31 8.55 -10.85 -6.95
C ARG A 31 7.32 -10.19 -7.58
N ASN A 32 7.18 -10.20 -8.91
CA ASN A 32 6.03 -9.60 -9.57
C ASN A 32 4.77 -10.43 -9.39
N ALA A 33 4.85 -11.76 -9.57
CA ALA A 33 3.76 -12.68 -9.27
C ALA A 33 3.32 -12.59 -7.80
N LEU A 34 4.28 -12.58 -6.88
CA LEU A 34 4.01 -12.41 -5.45
C LEU A 34 3.39 -11.04 -5.13
N ALA A 35 3.82 -9.97 -5.80
CA ALA A 35 3.22 -8.66 -5.64
C ALA A 35 1.75 -8.65 -6.10
N VAL A 36 1.42 -9.28 -7.24
CA VAL A 36 0.04 -9.40 -7.72
C VAL A 36 -0.84 -10.10 -6.69
N GLU A 37 -0.37 -11.25 -6.17
CA GLU A 37 -1.11 -12.02 -5.15
C GLU A 37 -1.37 -11.18 -3.89
N LEU A 38 -0.33 -10.58 -3.34
CA LEU A 38 -0.43 -9.79 -2.11
C LEU A 38 -1.29 -8.53 -2.30
N LEU A 39 -1.12 -7.79 -3.40
CA LEU A 39 -1.90 -6.58 -3.67
C LEU A 39 -3.39 -6.90 -3.85
N THR A 40 -3.71 -8.03 -4.49
CA THR A 40 -5.11 -8.49 -4.64
C THR A 40 -5.72 -8.76 -3.26
N ARG A 41 -5.02 -9.50 -2.39
CA ARG A 41 -5.48 -9.73 -1.01
C ARG A 41 -5.64 -8.42 -0.24
N PHE A 42 -4.63 -7.56 -0.29
CA PHE A 42 -4.65 -6.27 0.42
C PHE A 42 -5.78 -5.37 -0.05
N SER A 43 -6.15 -5.39 -1.33
CA SER A 43 -7.30 -4.61 -1.83
C SER A 43 -8.62 -5.07 -1.22
N ALA A 44 -8.82 -6.38 -1.02
CA ALA A 44 -9.98 -6.92 -0.33
C ALA A 44 -9.97 -6.55 1.16
N ASP A 45 -8.81 -6.65 1.80
CA ASP A 45 -8.63 -6.27 3.21
C ASP A 45 -8.83 -4.76 3.44
N ALA A 46 -8.47 -3.91 2.46
CA ALA A 46 -8.61 -2.46 2.56
C ALA A 46 -10.07 -2.00 2.70
N ASP A 47 -11.02 -2.70 2.06
CA ASP A 47 -12.45 -2.40 2.24
C ASP A 47 -12.92 -2.74 3.66
N CYS A 48 -12.39 -3.83 4.19
CA CYS A 48 -12.64 -4.36 5.53
C CYS A 48 -11.70 -3.81 6.61
N MET A 49 -11.01 -2.69 6.34
CA MET A 49 -10.08 -2.05 7.29
C MET A 49 -10.70 -1.92 8.70
N THR A 50 -9.98 -2.41 9.70
CA THR A 50 -10.39 -2.37 11.12
C THR A 50 -10.32 -0.95 11.67
N GLU A 51 -11.02 -0.69 12.78
CA GLU A 51 -10.97 0.61 13.45
C GLU A 51 -9.56 0.98 13.90
N GLU A 52 -8.76 0.01 14.38
CA GLU A 52 -7.35 0.24 14.74
C GLU A 52 -6.50 0.63 13.53
N GLN A 53 -6.66 -0.05 12.39
CA GLN A 53 -5.93 0.30 11.17
C GLN A 53 -6.29 1.71 10.68
N VAL A 54 -7.58 2.04 10.73
CA VAL A 54 -8.07 3.38 10.41
C VAL A 54 -7.50 4.41 11.39
N ALA A 55 -7.53 4.15 12.69
CA ALA A 55 -7.02 5.05 13.71
C ALA A 55 -5.52 5.32 13.57
N LYS A 56 -4.72 4.33 13.11
CA LYS A 56 -3.29 4.51 12.81
C LYS A 56 -3.04 5.43 11.62
N LEU A 57 -3.85 5.33 10.56
CA LEU A 57 -3.64 6.06 9.30
C LEU A 57 -4.30 7.44 9.28
N LEU A 58 -5.43 7.60 9.96
CA LEU A 58 -6.25 8.81 9.93
C LEU A 58 -5.48 10.09 10.30
N PRO A 59 -4.55 10.11 11.29
CA PRO A 59 -3.74 11.29 11.62
C PRO A 59 -2.78 11.75 10.52
N HIS A 60 -2.54 10.92 9.51
CA HIS A 60 -1.66 11.18 8.39
C HIS A 60 -2.42 11.39 7.07
N PHE A 61 -3.74 11.19 7.07
CA PHE A 61 -4.54 11.22 5.86
C PHE A 61 -5.06 12.62 5.55
N SER A 62 -4.79 13.10 4.34
CA SER A 62 -5.50 14.20 3.71
C SER A 62 -5.62 13.89 2.22
N TRP A 63 -6.84 14.02 1.67
CA TRP A 63 -7.10 13.68 0.28
C TRP A 63 -6.29 14.55 -0.70
N ALA A 64 -5.99 15.79 -0.32
CA ALA A 64 -5.25 16.76 -1.12
C ALA A 64 -3.73 16.73 -0.83
N ASP A 65 -3.28 15.88 0.10
CA ASP A 65 -1.87 15.81 0.47
C ASP A 65 -1.09 14.93 -0.51
N GLU A 66 -0.24 15.55 -1.31
CA GLU A 66 0.66 14.87 -2.24
C GLU A 66 1.63 13.92 -1.52
N TYR A 67 2.02 14.25 -0.28
CA TYR A 67 2.91 13.41 0.52
C TYR A 67 2.26 12.07 0.86
N TRP A 68 0.97 12.09 1.25
CA TRP A 68 0.18 10.88 1.46
C TRP A 68 0.20 10.01 0.19
N HIS A 69 -0.14 10.58 -0.97
CA HIS A 69 -0.21 9.83 -2.23
C HIS A 69 1.14 9.29 -2.68
N THR A 70 2.20 10.07 -2.54
CA THR A 70 3.56 9.68 -2.91
C THR A 70 4.06 8.55 -2.02
N THR A 71 3.83 8.67 -0.72
CA THR A 71 4.22 7.66 0.26
C THR A 71 3.44 6.36 0.04
N LEU A 72 2.12 6.45 -0.13
CA LEU A 72 1.26 5.31 -0.42
C LEU A 72 1.72 4.57 -1.69
N ARG A 73 1.96 5.29 -2.80
CA ARG A 73 2.50 4.70 -4.04
C ARG A 73 3.87 4.05 -3.82
N THR A 74 4.72 4.65 -3.00
CA THR A 74 6.05 4.10 -2.67
C THR A 74 5.94 2.77 -1.94
N VAL A 75 5.08 2.69 -0.92
CA VAL A 75 4.88 1.46 -0.14
C VAL A 75 4.20 0.38 -0.98
N VAL A 76 3.20 0.73 -1.79
CA VAL A 76 2.56 -0.19 -2.76
C VAL A 76 3.59 -0.80 -3.72
N ARG A 77 4.54 0.01 -4.23
CA ARG A 77 5.63 -0.49 -5.08
C ARG A 77 6.61 -1.42 -4.34
N ARG A 78 6.68 -1.36 -3.02
CA ARG A 78 7.54 -2.26 -2.24
C ARG A 78 6.90 -3.63 -1.97
N VAL A 79 5.59 -3.77 -2.15
CA VAL A 79 4.90 -5.07 -2.05
C VAL A 79 5.49 -6.07 -3.04
N GLY A 80 5.78 -7.29 -2.56
CA GLY A 80 6.48 -8.35 -3.30
C GLY A 80 8.01 -8.23 -3.33
N TYR A 81 8.57 -7.05 -3.05
CA TYR A 81 10.02 -6.79 -3.03
C TYR A 81 10.56 -6.74 -1.61
N GLN A 82 9.82 -6.11 -0.70
CA GLN A 82 10.16 -6.04 0.70
C GLN A 82 9.59 -7.27 1.41
N ARG A 83 10.49 -8.13 1.90
CA ARG A 83 10.14 -9.42 2.51
C ARG A 83 9.25 -9.30 3.77
N THR A 84 9.26 -8.14 4.43
CA THR A 84 8.48 -7.88 5.64
C THR A 84 7.02 -7.55 5.36
N ILE A 85 6.64 -7.20 4.13
CA ILE A 85 5.25 -6.85 3.80
C ILE A 85 4.54 -8.13 3.32
N ARG A 86 3.90 -8.85 4.24
CA ARG A 86 3.22 -10.13 3.96
C ARG A 86 1.74 -10.13 4.29
N THR A 87 1.34 -9.28 5.23
CA THR A 87 -0.04 -9.07 5.64
C THR A 87 -0.46 -7.63 5.39
N PHE A 88 -1.77 -7.39 5.40
CA PHE A 88 -2.27 -6.03 5.30
C PHE A 88 -1.86 -5.17 6.52
N ASP A 89 -1.72 -5.76 7.70
CA ASP A 89 -1.15 -5.08 8.87
C ASP A 89 0.31 -4.67 8.66
N ASP A 90 1.15 -5.53 8.07
CA ASP A 90 2.53 -5.15 7.73
C ASP A 90 2.56 -3.98 6.76
N PHE A 91 1.64 -3.98 5.79
CA PHE A 91 1.48 -2.88 4.84
C PHE A 91 1.09 -1.58 5.56
N VAL A 92 0.08 -1.61 6.42
CA VAL A 92 -0.37 -0.45 7.20
C VAL A 92 0.75 0.06 8.12
N ASN A 93 1.42 -0.82 8.85
CA ASN A 93 2.52 -0.44 9.74
C ASN A 93 3.71 0.15 8.96
N THR A 94 4.03 -0.41 7.79
CA THR A 94 5.06 0.14 6.90
C THR A 94 4.65 1.52 6.38
N LEU A 95 3.40 1.70 5.97
CA LEU A 95 2.87 2.98 5.51
C LEU A 95 2.94 4.04 6.61
N VAL A 96 2.49 3.73 7.82
CA VAL A 96 2.60 4.62 8.99
C VAL A 96 4.05 4.99 9.27
N SER A 97 4.96 4.00 9.24
CA SER A 97 6.38 4.26 9.46
C SER A 97 6.94 5.26 8.45
N TYR A 98 6.63 5.13 7.16
CA TYR A 98 7.06 6.10 6.16
C TYR A 98 6.42 7.47 6.39
N LEU A 99 5.11 7.52 6.68
CA LEU A 99 4.38 8.76 6.95
C LEU A 99 4.91 9.51 8.19
N GLN A 100 5.47 8.80 9.17
CA GLN A 100 6.08 9.38 10.37
C GLN A 100 7.49 9.93 10.15
N HIS A 101 8.32 9.25 9.34
CA HIS A 101 9.74 9.61 9.18
C HIS A 101 9.98 11.02 8.62
N VAL A 102 9.03 11.64 7.93
CA VAL A 102 9.20 13.00 7.37
C VAL A 102 8.54 14.08 8.24
N LYS A 103 7.52 13.73 9.05
CA LYS A 103 6.92 14.68 10.01
C LYS A 103 7.91 15.14 11.10
N ALA A 104 8.98 14.37 11.33
CA ALA A 104 10.05 14.72 12.27
C ALA A 104 11.19 15.55 11.65
N ALA A 105 11.18 15.74 10.32
CA ALA A 105 12.21 16.45 9.58
C ALA A 105 11.74 17.82 9.03
N ALA A 106 10.51 18.21 9.36
CA ALA A 106 9.90 19.50 9.03
C ALA A 106 9.60 20.27 10.33
#